data_AF-A0A074RFL5-F1
#
_entry.id   AF-A0A074RFL5-F1
#
_cell.length_a   1.000
_cell.length_b   1.000
_cell.length_c   1.000
_cell.angle_alpha   90.00
_cell.angle_beta   90.00
_cell.angle_gamma   90.00
#
_symmetry.space_group_name_H-M   'P 1'
#
loop_
_entity.id
_entity.type
_entity.pdbx_description
1 polymer ?
#
loop_
_entity_poly.entity_id
_entity_poly.type
_entity_poly.pdbx_seq_one_letter_code
_entity_poly.pdbx_strand_id
1 'polypeptide(L)' 'MAHPLCWPSTRTFDLVGNEPAISLTQDLSPEQPADILLLECRNPQHILYTLSTDVTCPSAPRKIDLTCNDIEAAA' A
#
# COMPACT_ATOMS: atom_id res chain seq x y z
N MET A 1 23.60 -1.63 -6.45
CA MET A 1 23.85 -0.67 -7.55
C MET A 1 23.60 0.73 -7.01
N ALA A 2 24.46 1.70 -7.28
CA ALA A 2 24.25 3.07 -6.79
C ALA A 2 23.21 3.76 -7.66
N HIS A 3 22.00 3.95 -7.14
CA HIS A 3 21.00 4.78 -7.79
C HIS A 3 21.37 6.26 -7.60
N PRO A 4 21.24 7.11 -8.63
CA PRO A 4 21.42 8.55 -8.47
C PRO A 4 20.51 9.06 -7.35
N LEU A 5 21.05 9.94 -6.50
CA LEU A 5 20.25 10.67 -5.53
C LEU A 5 19.32 11.64 -6.29
N CYS A 6 18.14 11.15 -6.69
CA CYS A 6 17.08 11.98 -7.19
C CYS A 6 16.42 12.65 -5.98
N TRP A 7 16.77 13.90 -5.72
CA TRP A 7 16.02 14.74 -4.80
C TRP A 7 14.80 15.27 -5.56
N PRO A 8 13.57 14.79 -5.30
CA PRO A 8 12.40 15.31 -5.99
C PRO A 8 12.24 16.79 -5.61
N SER A 9 12.38 17.68 -6.59
CA SER A 9 12.27 19.14 -6.44
C SER A 9 10.86 19.58 -6.02
N THR A 10 9.87 18.72 -6.27
CA THR A 10 8.47 18.88 -5.87
C THR A 10 7.88 17.49 -5.59
N ARG A 11 7.57 17.19 -4.33
CA ARG A 11 6.65 16.08 -4.01
C ARG A 11 5.29 16.67 -3.70
N THR A 12 4.37 16.60 -4.65
CA THR A 12 2.95 16.84 -4.36
C THR A 12 2.43 15.57 -3.69
N PHE A 13 2.25 15.63 -2.37
CA PHE A 13 1.64 14.54 -1.62
C PHE A 13 0.11 14.68 -1.74
N ASP A 14 -0.50 13.81 -2.53
CA ASP A 14 -1.94 13.70 -2.64
C ASP A 14 -2.42 12.43 -1.92
N LEU A 15 -3.16 12.63 -0.83
CA LEU A 15 -3.68 11.53 -0.02
C LEU A 15 -4.78 10.75 -0.73
N VAL A 16 -5.53 11.42 -1.61
CA VAL A 16 -6.68 10.84 -2.30
C VAL A 16 -6.25 10.35 -3.67
N GLY A 17 -5.32 11.03 -4.33
CA GLY A 17 -4.95 10.70 -5.70
C GLY A 17 -6.14 10.80 -6.66
N ASN A 18 -5.91 10.50 -7.94
CA ASN A 18 -6.96 10.52 -8.97
C ASN A 18 -7.47 9.13 -9.34
N GLU A 19 -6.78 8.08 -8.89
CA GLU A 19 -7.12 6.70 -9.19
C GLU A 19 -8.14 6.16 -8.17
N PRO A 20 -8.99 5.21 -8.56
CA PRO A 20 -9.86 4.52 -7.60
C PRO A 20 -9.02 3.65 -6.67
N ALA A 21 -9.28 3.78 -5.36
CA ALA A 21 -8.65 2.92 -4.38
C ALA A 21 -9.07 1.44 -4.57
N ILE A 22 -8.14 0.53 -4.35
CA ILE A 22 -8.37 -0.92 -4.41
C ILE A 22 -7.96 -1.56 -3.08
N SER A 23 -8.61 -2.66 -2.72
CA SER A 23 -8.25 -3.42 -1.52
C SER A 23 -7.11 -4.38 -1.86
N LEU A 24 -6.00 -4.22 -1.14
CA LEU A 24 -4.79 -5.02 -1.32
C LEU A 24 -4.93 -6.43 -0.70
N THR A 25 -5.96 -6.66 0.11
CA THR A 25 -6.26 -7.96 0.75
C THR A 25 -7.40 -8.71 0.08
N GLN A 26 -7.96 -8.21 -1.03
CA GLN A 26 -9.13 -8.81 -1.70
C GLN A 26 -8.93 -10.27 -2.11
N ASP A 27 -7.70 -10.65 -2.44
CA ASP A 27 -7.34 -12.01 -2.89
C ASP A 27 -6.87 -12.91 -1.74
N LEU A 28 -6.84 -12.39 -0.50
CA LEU A 28 -6.39 -13.10 0.69
C LEU A 28 -7.58 -13.48 1.58
N SER A 29 -7.58 -14.71 2.08
CA SER A 29 -8.57 -15.16 3.07
C SER A 29 -8.53 -14.30 4.34
N PRO A 30 -9.67 -13.92 4.96
CA PRO A 30 -9.76 -13.13 6.20
C PRO A 30 -8.88 -13.59 7.37
N GLU A 31 -8.58 -14.89 7.43
CA GLU A 31 -7.78 -15.50 8.50
C GLU A 31 -6.27 -15.41 8.25
N GLN A 32 -5.86 -15.12 7.02
CA GLN A 32 -4.46 -15.14 6.62
C GLN A 32 -3.80 -13.77 6.90
N PRO A 33 -2.62 -13.70 7.54
CA PRO A 33 -1.90 -12.44 7.65
C PRO A 33 -1.55 -11.89 6.27
N ALA A 34 -1.54 -10.56 6.15
CA ALA A 34 -1.22 -9.87 4.90
C ALA A 34 0.10 -9.10 5.07
N ASP A 35 1.17 -9.61 4.45
CA ASP A 35 2.47 -8.94 4.36
C ASP A 35 2.65 -8.44 2.92
N ILE A 36 2.42 -7.14 2.69
CA ILE A 36 2.31 -6.56 1.36
C ILE A 36 3.43 -5.53 1.13
N LEU A 37 4.18 -5.70 0.04
CA LEU A 37 5.17 -4.75 -0.46
C LEU A 37 4.62 -4.01 -1.68
N LEU A 38 4.46 -2.69 -1.56
CA LEU A 38 4.04 -1.80 -2.63
C LEU A 38 5.27 -1.08 -3.19
N LEU A 39 5.62 -1.38 -4.43
CA LEU A 39 6.62 -0.65 -5.21
C LEU A 39 5.94 0.44 -6.04
N GLU A 40 6.61 1.57 -6.25
CA GLU A 40 6.03 2.78 -6.87
C GLU A 40 4.67 3.16 -6.26
N CYS A 41 4.61 3.04 -4.94
CA CYS A 41 3.39 3.14 -4.15
C CYS A 41 2.56 4.39 -4.49
N ARG A 42 3.23 5.53 -4.81
CA ARG A 42 2.74 6.83 -5.33
C ARG A 42 1.58 7.49 -4.60
N ASN A 43 0.54 6.75 -4.24
CA ASN A 43 -0.64 7.17 -3.51
C ASN A 43 -0.91 6.22 -2.32
N PRO A 44 -0.91 6.72 -1.07
CA PRO A 44 -1.25 5.92 0.11
C PRO A 44 -2.76 5.57 0.19
N GLN A 45 -3.57 6.03 -0.75
CA GLN A 45 -5.01 5.80 -0.79
C GLN A 45 -5.38 4.31 -0.76
N HIS A 46 -4.61 3.45 -1.45
CA HIS A 46 -4.83 2.00 -1.45
C HIS A 46 -4.64 1.38 -0.06
N ILE A 47 -3.65 1.88 0.70
CA ILE A 47 -3.40 1.45 2.08
C ILE A 47 -4.60 1.83 2.96
N LEU A 48 -5.03 3.09 2.90
CA LEU A 48 -6.15 3.58 3.72
C LEU A 48 -7.47 2.88 3.38
N TYR A 49 -7.72 2.66 2.09
CA TYR A 49 -8.89 1.92 1.63
C TYR A 49 -8.87 0.48 2.10
N THR A 50 -7.73 -0.20 1.99
CA THR A 50 -7.57 -1.58 2.48
C THR A 50 -7.84 -1.64 3.98
N LEU A 51 -7.20 -0.78 4.78
CA LEU A 51 -7.40 -0.78 6.24
C LEU A 51 -8.83 -0.47 6.68
N SER A 52 -9.55 0.36 5.91
CA SER A 52 -10.95 0.71 6.22
C SER A 52 -11.97 -0.32 5.75
N THR A 53 -11.64 -1.10 4.71
CA THR A 53 -12.55 -2.09 4.11
C THR A 53 -12.15 -3.53 4.40
N ASP A 54 -11.04 -3.79 5.09
CA ASP A 54 -10.56 -5.14 5.36
C ASP A 54 -11.62 -5.94 6.11
N VAL A 55 -11.99 -7.07 5.52
CA VAL A 55 -12.98 -7.98 6.09
C VAL A 55 -12.26 -8.86 7.10
N THR A 56 -12.24 -8.42 8.36
CA THR A 56 -11.66 -9.20 9.45
C THR A 56 -12.66 -10.19 10.04
N CYS A 57 -12.18 -11.36 10.44
CA CYS A 57 -12.98 -12.29 11.25
C CYS A 57 -13.28 -11.66 12.63
N PRO A 58 -14.53 -11.66 13.13
CA PRO A 58 -14.89 -10.96 14.37
C PRO A 58 -14.14 -11.45 15.61
N SER A 59 -13.58 -12.66 15.57
CA SER A 59 -12.84 -13.25 16.68
C SER A 59 -11.35 -12.90 16.70
N ALA A 60 -10.79 -12.42 15.59
CA ALA A 60 -9.37 -12.06 15.51
C ALA A 60 -9.15 -11.09 14.32
N PRO A 61 -8.73 -9.83 14.57
CA PRO A 61 -8.35 -8.93 13.48
C PRO A 61 -7.13 -9.51 12.75
N ARG A 62 -7.15 -9.45 11.41
CA ARG A 62 -6.03 -9.87 10.57
C ARG A 62 -4.82 -9.01 10.88
N LYS A 63 -3.63 -9.61 11.02
CA LYS A 63 -2.38 -8.85 11.04
C LYS A 63 -2.05 -8.39 9.62
N ILE A 64 -1.91 -7.07 9.45
CA ILE A 64 -1.52 -6.45 8.19
C ILE A 64 -0.18 -5.74 8.41
N ASP A 65 0.82 -6.09 7.60
CA ASP A 65 2.10 -5.41 7.49
C ASP A 65 2.24 -4.85 6.07
N LEU A 66 2.39 -3.53 5.95
CA LEU A 66 2.42 -2.82 4.68
C LEU A 66 3.73 -2.06 4.57
N THR A 67 4.57 -2.46 3.62
CA THR A 67 5.78 -1.74 3.26
C THR A 67 5.55 -1.04 1.92
N CYS A 68 5.70 0.29 1.90
CA CYS A 68 5.51 1.13 0.72
C CYS A 68 6.86 1.75 0.34
N ASN A 69 7.38 1.38 -0.84
CA ASN A 69 8.60 1.92 -1.42
C ASN A 69 8.25 2.71 -2.68
N ASP A 70 8.42 4.03 -2.62
CA ASP A 70 8.09 4.94 -3.72
C ASP A 70 9.32 5.27 -4.61
N ILE A 71 10.46 4.66 -4.33
CA ILE A 71 11.74 4.95 -4.99
C ILE A 71 12.10 3.88 -6.02
N GLU A 72 11.76 2.62 -5.74
CA GLU A 72 12.05 1.50 -6.63
C GLU A 72 10.88 1.19 -7.56
N ALA A 73 11.20 0.97 -8.84
CA ALA A 73 10.25 0.54 -9.84
C ALA A 73 9.86 -0.93 -9.66
N ALA A 74 8.59 -1.27 -9.95
CA ALA A 74 8.19 -2.66 -10.13
C ALA A 74 8.74 -3.14 -11.48
N ALA A 75 9.84 -3.89 -11.45
CA ALA A 75 10.51 -4.42 -12.64
C ALA A 75 9.75 -5.56 -13.30
#